data_AF-A0A9P6XV64-F1
#
_entry.id   AF-A0A9P6XV64-F1
#
_cell.length_a   1.000
_cell.length_b   1.000
_cell.length_c   1.000
_cell.angle_alpha   90.00
_cell.angle_beta   90.00
_cell.angle_gamma   90.00
#
_symmetry.space_group_name_H-M   'P 1'
#
loop_
_entity.id
_entity.type
_entity.pdbx_description
1 polymer ?
#
loop_
_entity_poly.entity_id
_entity_poly.type
_entity_poly.pdbx_seq_one_letter_code
_entity_poly.pdbx_strand_id
1 'polypeptide(L)'
;MVATGTLLFSIKRRKRCEAEFGAATARVYRGVEALNVASLAGVALASIAYFYANRLIPVDLADRAAWEIRVFFGIWAASLAHALLRPPNLAWREQLAAAALLCVCLPLLNWATLGQHLVTYMAQGDRALAAVELTAIGLGLLFGAAASRLRPDAGPARRGKT
;
A
#
# COMPACT_ATOMS: atom_id res chain seq x y z
N MET A 1 -10.94 7.22 11.65
CA MET A 1 -12.10 6.62 12.33
C MET A 1 -12.78 5.50 11.54
N VAL A 2 -13.08 5.67 10.24
CA VAL A 2 -13.71 4.62 9.40
C VAL A 2 -12.85 3.35 9.30
N ALA A 3 -11.55 3.50 9.00
CA ALA A 3 -10.61 2.39 8.91
C ALA A 3 -10.55 1.52 10.17
N THR A 4 -10.38 2.14 11.34
CA THR A 4 -10.30 1.44 12.63
C THR A 4 -11.59 0.69 12.95
N GLY A 5 -12.76 1.25 12.61
CA GLY A 5 -14.06 0.61 12.79
C GLY A 5 -14.21 -0.67 11.95
N THR A 6 -13.85 -0.61 10.66
CA THR A 6 -13.89 -1.79 9.76
C THR A 6 -12.93 -2.90 10.21
N LEU A 7 -11.74 -2.53 10.71
CA LEU A 7 -10.75 -3.46 11.25
C LEU A 7 -11.23 -4.11 12.55
N LEU A 8 -11.70 -3.32 13.52
CA LEU A 8 -12.20 -3.83 14.80
C LEU A 8 -13.43 -4.72 14.63
N PHE A 9 -14.33 -4.37 13.70
CA PHE A 9 -15.47 -5.20 13.34
C PHE A 9 -15.02 -6.55 12.76
N SER A 10 -14.05 -6.54 11.84
CA SER A 10 -13.50 -7.76 11.24
C SER A 10 -12.84 -8.65 12.31
N ILE A 11 -12.02 -8.07 13.21
CA ILE A 11 -11.35 -8.80 14.30
C ILE A 11 -12.37 -9.39 15.29
N LYS A 12 -13.37 -8.60 15.69
CA LYS A 12 -14.42 -9.02 16.63
C LYS A 12 -15.25 -10.17 16.07
N ARG A 13 -15.56 -10.14 14.77
CA ARG A 13 -16.33 -11.21 14.09
C ARG A 13 -15.49 -12.46 13.81
N ARG A 14 -14.20 -12.32 13.50
CA ARG A 14 -13.27 -13.45 13.35
C ARG A 14 -13.17 -14.30 14.62
N LYS A 15 -13.27 -13.68 15.81
CA LYS A 15 -13.29 -14.39 17.10
C LYS A 15 -14.63 -15.05 17.43
N ARG A 16 -15.74 -14.60 16.83
CA ARG A 16 -17.08 -15.09 17.17
C ARG A 16 -17.52 -16.29 16.34
N CYS A 17 -16.90 -16.54 15.17
CA CYS A 17 -17.25 -17.63 14.24
C CYS A 17 -18.75 -17.97 14.25
N GLU A 18 -19.59 -16.93 14.20
CA GLU A 18 -21.03 -17.12 14.05
C GLU A 18 -21.22 -17.57 12.61
N ALA A 19 -21.64 -18.82 12.42
CA ALA A 19 -21.85 -19.45 11.13
C ALA A 19 -23.07 -18.85 10.37
N GLU A 20 -23.18 -17.52 10.32
CA GLU A 20 -24.28 -16.76 9.72
C GLU A 20 -24.53 -17.10 8.25
N PHE A 21 -23.50 -17.56 7.51
CA PHE A 21 -23.59 -17.93 6.09
C PHE A 21 -23.13 -19.37 5.78
N GLY A 22 -23.11 -20.26 6.78
CA GLY A 22 -22.68 -21.67 6.60
C GLY A 22 -21.26 -21.80 6.02
N ALA A 23 -21.05 -22.68 5.04
CA ALA A 23 -19.74 -22.91 4.40
C ALA A 23 -19.21 -21.72 3.58
N ALA A 24 -20.07 -20.76 3.21
CA ALA A 24 -19.68 -19.56 2.46
C ALA A 24 -19.12 -18.44 3.35
N THR A 25 -19.38 -18.51 4.66
CA THR A 25 -18.94 -17.53 5.67
C THR A 25 -17.45 -17.20 5.54
N ALA A 26 -16.59 -18.22 5.44
CA ALA A 26 -15.15 -18.04 5.31
C ALA A 26 -14.74 -17.29 4.02
N ARG A 27 -15.46 -17.48 2.90
CA ARG A 27 -15.19 -16.78 1.64
C ARG A 27 -15.60 -15.31 1.70
N VAL A 28 -16.76 -15.01 2.27
CA VAL A 28 -17.24 -13.63 2.43
C VAL A 28 -16.32 -12.85 3.36
N TYR A 29 -15.93 -13.41 4.51
CA TYR A 29 -15.00 -12.75 5.41
C TYR A 29 -13.63 -12.52 4.79
N ARG A 30 -13.10 -13.47 4.01
CA ARG A 30 -11.86 -13.26 3.24
C ARG A 30 -12.00 -12.12 2.22
N GLY A 31 -13.14 -12.02 1.54
CA GLY A 31 -13.42 -10.92 0.61
C GLY A 31 -13.43 -9.57 1.31
N VAL A 32 -14.07 -9.47 2.49
CA VAL A 32 -14.09 -8.24 3.30
C VAL A 32 -12.69 -7.88 3.80
N GLU A 33 -11.92 -8.86 4.30
CA GLU A 33 -10.54 -8.63 4.74
C GLU A 33 -9.65 -8.16 3.57
N ALA A 34 -9.76 -8.77 2.39
CA ALA A 34 -9.02 -8.36 1.20
C ALA A 34 -9.41 -6.95 0.72
N LEU A 35 -10.71 -6.62 0.75
CA LEU A 35 -11.18 -5.28 0.39
C LEU A 35 -10.69 -4.23 1.37
N ASN A 36 -10.63 -4.53 2.67
CA ASN A 36 -10.06 -3.63 3.67
C ASN A 36 -8.57 -3.37 3.41
N VAL A 37 -7.80 -4.43 3.10
CA VAL A 37 -6.38 -4.31 2.73
C VAL A 37 -6.23 -3.40 1.52
N ALA A 38 -6.95 -3.68 0.43
CA ALA A 38 -6.87 -2.90 -0.80
C ALA A 38 -7.34 -1.44 -0.63
N SER A 39 -8.35 -1.21 0.22
CA SER A 39 -8.88 0.14 0.48
C SER A 39 -7.93 0.99 1.31
N LEU A 40 -7.16 0.40 2.24
CA LEU A 40 -6.21 1.15 3.06
C LEU A 40 -4.80 1.15 2.45
N ALA A 41 -4.19 -0.02 2.35
CA ALA A 41 -2.82 -0.16 1.87
C ALA A 41 -2.75 -0.01 0.34
N GLY A 42 -3.72 -0.58 -0.38
CA GLY A 42 -3.79 -0.48 -1.84
C GLY A 42 -4.02 0.94 -2.35
N VAL A 43 -4.89 1.72 -1.71
CA VAL A 43 -5.09 3.13 -2.06
C VAL A 43 -3.82 3.94 -1.79
N ALA A 44 -3.15 3.73 -0.65
CA ALA A 44 -1.87 4.40 -0.38
C ALA A 44 -0.81 4.06 -1.44
N LEU A 45 -0.72 2.78 -1.83
CA LEU A 45 0.17 2.32 -2.89
C LEU A 45 -0.16 2.95 -4.25
N ALA A 46 -1.44 2.99 -4.62
CA ALA A 46 -1.91 3.60 -5.86
C ALA A 46 -1.63 5.10 -5.91
N SER A 47 -1.80 5.81 -4.79
CA SER A 47 -1.44 7.24 -4.69
C SER A 47 0.06 7.46 -4.89
N ILE A 48 0.92 6.61 -4.33
CA ILE A 48 2.38 6.70 -4.57
C ILE A 48 2.68 6.44 -6.05
N ALA A 49 2.08 5.41 -6.65
CA ALA A 49 2.27 5.11 -8.07
C ALA A 49 1.78 6.24 -8.98
N TYR A 50 0.72 6.95 -8.60
CA TYR A 50 0.25 8.16 -9.29
C TYR A 50 1.31 9.27 -9.28
N PHE A 51 2.05 9.48 -8.18
CA PHE A 51 3.18 10.42 -8.17
C PHE A 51 4.31 10.01 -9.13
N TYR A 52 4.58 8.71 -9.26
CA TYR A 52 5.53 8.19 -10.25
C TYR A 52 5.04 8.46 -11.67
N ALA A 53 3.77 8.14 -11.96
CA ALA A 53 3.15 8.41 -13.25
C ALA A 53 3.24 9.90 -13.62
N ASN A 54 3.00 10.79 -12.66
CA ASN A 54 3.08 12.24 -12.87
C ASN A 54 4.48 12.75 -13.24
N ARG A 55 5.54 11.98 -12.93
CA ARG A 55 6.92 12.31 -13.29
C ARG A 55 7.40 11.63 -14.57
N LEU A 56 6.91 10.42 -14.85
CA LEU A 56 7.33 9.62 -16.01
C LEU A 56 6.51 9.89 -17.27
N ILE A 57 5.27 10.37 -17.14
CA ILE A 57 4.40 10.66 -18.29
C ILE A 57 4.86 11.97 -18.96
N PRO A 58 5.15 11.96 -20.28
CA PRO A 58 5.51 13.15 -21.03
C PRO A 58 4.42 14.22 -20.99
N VAL A 59 4.83 15.48 -20.90
CA VAL A 59 3.90 16.62 -20.81
C VAL A 59 3.05 16.77 -22.09
N ASP A 60 3.59 16.36 -23.25
CA ASP A 60 2.91 16.44 -24.55
C ASP A 60 1.90 15.31 -24.80
N LEU A 61 1.68 14.40 -23.84
CA LEU A 61 0.75 13.30 -24.02
C LEU A 61 -0.70 13.81 -23.94
N ALA A 62 -1.45 13.65 -25.04
CA ALA A 62 -2.88 13.91 -25.06
C ALA A 62 -3.59 13.04 -24.01
N ASP A 63 -4.57 13.63 -23.32
CA ASP A 63 -5.40 12.95 -22.31
C ASP A 63 -4.60 12.34 -21.14
N ARG A 64 -3.54 13.05 -20.73
CA ARG A 64 -2.68 12.68 -19.58
C ARG A 64 -3.48 12.35 -18.32
N ALA A 65 -4.49 13.15 -17.99
CA ALA A 65 -5.32 12.91 -16.80
C ALA A 65 -5.99 11.52 -16.84
N ALA A 66 -6.48 11.08 -18.00
CA ALA A 66 -7.06 9.74 -18.14
C ALA A 66 -6.01 8.64 -17.94
N TRP A 67 -4.78 8.84 -18.42
CA TRP A 67 -3.68 7.91 -18.18
C TRP A 67 -3.32 7.78 -16.71
N GLU A 68 -3.25 8.89 -15.98
CA GLU A 68 -2.95 8.86 -14.55
C GLU A 68 -4.04 8.14 -13.75
N ILE A 69 -5.31 8.37 -14.10
CA ILE A 69 -6.46 7.66 -13.53
C ILE A 69 -6.37 6.15 -13.81
N ARG A 70 -6.01 5.75 -15.05
CA ARG A 70 -5.83 4.34 -15.41
C ARG A 70 -4.71 3.69 -14.61
N VAL A 71 -3.59 4.38 -14.39
CA VAL A 71 -2.49 3.87 -13.55
C VAL A 71 -2.97 3.70 -12.11
N PHE A 72 -3.65 4.69 -11.55
CA PHE A 72 -4.19 4.62 -10.19
C PHE A 72 -5.13 3.42 -10.02
N PHE A 73 -6.15 3.29 -10.87
CA PHE A 73 -7.10 2.18 -10.80
C PHE A 73 -6.46 0.83 -11.14
N GLY A 74 -5.48 0.80 -12.05
CA GLY A 74 -4.73 -0.40 -12.39
C GLY A 74 -3.93 -0.94 -11.19
N ILE A 75 -3.21 -0.07 -10.47
CA ILE A 75 -2.46 -0.43 -9.28
C ILE A 75 -3.40 -0.82 -8.14
N TRP A 76 -4.50 -0.10 -7.96
CA TRP A 76 -5.51 -0.45 -6.96
C TRP A 76 -6.16 -1.82 -7.25
N ALA A 77 -6.53 -2.11 -8.49
CA ALA A 77 -7.09 -3.39 -8.90
C ALA A 77 -6.07 -4.53 -8.73
N ALA A 78 -4.80 -4.29 -9.08
CA ALA A 78 -3.72 -5.25 -8.85
C ALA A 78 -3.51 -5.52 -7.34
N SER A 79 -3.58 -4.48 -6.50
CA SER A 79 -3.58 -4.60 -5.05
C SER A 79 -4.75 -5.45 -4.54
N LEU A 80 -5.96 -5.22 -5.06
CA LEU A 80 -7.14 -6.01 -4.67
C LEU A 80 -6.98 -7.47 -5.07
N ALA A 81 -6.57 -7.75 -6.31
CA ALA A 81 -6.30 -9.11 -6.79
C ALA A 81 -5.25 -9.80 -5.91
N HIS A 82 -4.17 -9.08 -5.58
CA HIS A 82 -3.13 -9.58 -4.68
C HIS A 82 -3.67 -9.90 -3.27
N ALA A 83 -4.51 -9.03 -2.71
CA ALA A 83 -5.11 -9.24 -1.39
C ALA A 83 -6.08 -10.42 -1.35
N LEU A 84 -6.76 -10.73 -2.46
CA LEU A 84 -7.63 -11.91 -2.57
C LEU A 84 -6.85 -13.23 -2.65
N LEU A 85 -5.69 -13.21 -3.33
CA LEU A 85 -4.83 -14.37 -3.54
C LEU A 85 -3.93 -14.70 -2.34
N ARG A 86 -3.65 -13.71 -1.47
CA ARG A 86 -2.77 -13.87 -0.31
C ARG A 86 -3.52 -13.97 1.01
N PRO A 87 -2.91 -14.58 2.05
CA PRO A 87 -3.43 -14.48 3.40
C PRO A 87 -3.47 -13.01 3.84
N PRO A 88 -4.51 -12.55 4.54
CA PRO A 88 -4.69 -11.13 4.88
C PRO A 88 -3.47 -10.51 5.57
N ASN A 89 -2.86 -11.21 6.52
CA ASN A 89 -1.69 -10.71 7.25
C ASN A 89 -0.44 -10.57 6.38
N LEU A 90 -0.27 -11.47 5.40
CA LEU A 90 0.80 -11.37 4.40
C LEU A 90 0.51 -10.26 3.39
N ALA A 91 -0.73 -10.13 2.92
CA ALA A 91 -1.15 -9.07 2.01
C ALA A 91 -0.93 -7.67 2.61
N TRP A 92 -1.29 -7.47 3.89
CA TRP A 92 -0.99 -6.23 4.62
C TRP A 92 0.51 -5.93 4.62
N ARG A 93 1.33 -6.91 4.97
CA ARG A 93 2.79 -6.72 5.06
C ARG A 93 3.40 -6.45 3.68
N GLU A 94 3.04 -7.23 2.67
CA GLU A 94 3.56 -7.12 1.31
C GLU A 94 3.17 -5.77 0.67
N GLN A 95 1.91 -5.32 0.81
CA GLN A 95 1.49 -4.02 0.28
C GLN A 95 2.13 -2.83 1.02
N LEU A 96 2.25 -2.89 2.34
CA LEU A 96 2.92 -1.84 3.11
C LEU A 96 4.42 -1.81 2.83
N ALA A 97 5.07 -2.97 2.67
CA ALA A 97 6.48 -3.04 2.28
C ALA A 97 6.70 -2.50 0.85
N ALA A 98 5.82 -2.82 -0.09
CA ALA A 98 5.86 -2.27 -1.44
C ALA A 98 5.67 -0.73 -1.43
N ALA A 99 4.73 -0.22 -0.63
CA ALA A 99 4.54 1.22 -0.46
C ALA A 99 5.77 1.89 0.15
N ALA A 100 6.38 1.28 1.17
CA ALA A 100 7.62 1.77 1.77
C ALA A 100 8.77 1.84 0.76
N LEU A 101 8.95 0.77 -0.02
CA LEU A 101 9.98 0.68 -1.05
C LEU A 101 9.77 1.74 -2.14
N LEU A 102 8.55 1.90 -2.64
CA LEU A 102 8.24 2.94 -3.62
C LEU A 102 8.45 4.35 -3.06
N CYS A 103 8.12 4.61 -1.80
CA CYS A 103 8.41 5.89 -1.16
C CYS A 103 9.91 6.19 -1.08
N VAL A 104 10.74 5.20 -0.73
CA VAL A 104 12.20 5.36 -0.64
C VAL A 104 12.88 5.41 -2.02
N CYS A 105 12.31 4.74 -3.02
CA CYS A 105 12.79 4.84 -4.40
C CYS A 105 12.43 6.17 -5.08
N LEU A 106 11.51 6.97 -4.51
CA LEU A 106 11.02 8.19 -5.15
C LEU A 106 12.09 9.30 -5.22
N PRO A 107 12.92 9.53 -4.18
CA PRO A 107 14.14 10.35 -4.27
C PRO A 107 15.17 9.83 -5.27
N LEU A 108 15.36 8.49 -5.37
CA LEU A 108 16.26 7.90 -6.36
C LEU A 108 15.80 8.17 -7.79
N LEU A 109 14.49 8.06 -8.04
CA LEU A 109 13.91 8.39 -9.33
C LEU A 109 14.15 9.87 -9.66
N ASN A 110 13.99 10.76 -8.67
CA ASN A 110 14.23 12.19 -8.86
C ASN A 110 15.68 12.48 -9.27
N TRP A 111 16.62 11.81 -8.61
CA TRP A 111 18.03 11.89 -8.95
C TRP A 111 18.30 11.38 -10.37
N ALA A 112 17.69 10.27 -10.77
CA ALA A 112 17.87 9.69 -12.10
C ALA A 112 17.23 10.52 -13.24
N THR A 113 16.09 11.16 -13.00
CA THR A 113 15.37 11.92 -14.04
C THR A 113 15.84 13.37 -14.15
N LEU A 114 16.19 14.01 -13.03
CA LEU A 114 16.52 15.44 -12.99
C LEU A 114 17.99 15.72 -12.61
N GLY A 115 18.76 14.72 -12.16
CA GLY A 115 20.14 14.91 -11.67
C GLY A 115 20.24 15.69 -10.36
N GLN A 116 19.11 16.10 -9.79
CA GLN A 116 19.01 16.93 -8.59
C GLN A 116 18.62 16.06 -7.38
N HIS A 117 19.16 16.39 -6.23
CA HIS A 117 18.97 15.70 -4.96
C HIS A 117 18.56 16.71 -3.87
N LEU A 118 18.07 16.23 -2.73
CA LEU A 118 17.59 17.06 -1.61
C LEU A 118 18.51 18.26 -1.27
N VAL A 119 19.83 18.05 -1.30
CA VAL A 119 20.83 19.09 -1.01
C VAL A 119 20.89 20.18 -2.10
N THR A 120 20.67 19.81 -3.37
CA THR A 120 20.62 20.78 -4.48
C THR A 120 19.33 21.59 -4.46
N TYR A 121 18.18 21.01 -4.08
CA TYR A 121 16.93 21.77 -3.89
C TYR A 121 17.01 22.76 -2.73
N MET A 122 17.63 22.36 -1.62
CA MET A 122 17.89 23.25 -0.49
C MET A 122 18.84 24.39 -0.86
N ALA A 123 19.86 24.13 -1.68
CA ALA A 123 20.79 25.15 -2.17
C ALA A 123 20.16 26.10 -3.19
N GLN A 124 19.20 25.63 -4.00
CA GLN A 124 18.49 26.43 -5.01
C GLN A 124 17.25 27.15 -4.44
N GLY A 125 16.87 26.87 -3.19
CA GLY A 125 15.71 27.49 -2.52
C GLY A 125 14.35 26.89 -2.90
N ASP A 126 14.34 25.74 -3.57
CA ASP A 126 13.11 25.13 -4.10
C ASP A 126 12.39 24.27 -3.06
N ARG A 127 11.76 24.96 -2.10
CA ARG A 127 11.15 24.37 -0.90
C ARG A 127 10.06 23.34 -1.19
N ALA A 128 9.37 23.47 -2.33
CA ALA A 128 8.27 22.58 -2.70
C ALA A 128 8.78 21.16 -3.01
N LEU A 129 9.86 21.04 -3.78
CA LEU A 129 10.46 19.74 -4.13
C LEU A 129 11.16 19.10 -2.93
N ALA A 130 11.83 19.90 -2.09
CA ALA A 130 12.42 19.42 -0.84
C ALA A 130 11.36 18.86 0.14
N ALA A 131 10.19 19.53 0.26
CA ALA A 131 9.10 19.07 1.11
C ALA A 131 8.50 17.73 0.61
N VAL A 132 8.37 17.55 -0.70
CA VAL A 132 7.90 16.28 -1.29
C VAL A 132 8.85 15.13 -0.99
N GLU A 133 10.16 15.33 -1.14
CA GLU A 133 11.15 14.28 -0.83
C GLU A 133 11.16 13.92 0.66
N LEU A 134 11.13 14.90 1.56
CA LEU A 134 11.05 14.65 3.01
C LEU A 134 9.77 13.91 3.40
N THR A 135 8.63 14.29 2.79
CA THR A 135 7.34 13.63 3.04
C THR A 135 7.35 12.20 2.52
N ALA A 136 7.94 11.96 1.35
CA ALA A 136 8.08 10.61 0.80
C ALA A 136 8.96 9.72 1.70
N ILE A 137 10.09 10.24 2.18
CA ILE A 137 10.97 9.51 3.11
C ILE A 137 10.22 9.23 4.43
N GLY A 138 9.54 10.24 5.00
CA GLY A 138 8.76 10.09 6.22
C GLY A 138 7.66 9.03 6.11
N LEU A 139 6.89 9.07 5.01
CA LEU A 139 5.88 8.05 4.73
C LEU A 139 6.50 6.66 4.51
N GLY A 140 7.63 6.59 3.80
CA GLY A 140 8.35 5.33 3.58
C GLY A 140 8.78 4.68 4.89
N LEU A 141 9.34 5.47 5.82
CA LEU A 141 9.71 5.01 7.16
C LEU A 141 8.48 4.56 7.97
N LEU A 142 7.38 5.31 7.91
CA LEU A 142 6.13 4.95 8.59
C LEU A 142 5.54 3.65 8.05
N PHE A 143 5.50 3.46 6.73
CA PHE A 143 5.03 2.23 6.11
C PHE A 143 5.95 1.04 6.41
N GLY A 144 7.27 1.25 6.39
CA GLY A 144 8.25 0.23 6.78
C GLY A 144 8.13 -0.18 8.25
N ALA A 145 7.93 0.79 9.15
CA ALA A 145 7.68 0.53 10.56
C ALA A 145 6.34 -0.18 10.80
N ALA A 146 5.30 0.16 10.04
CA ALA A 146 4.03 -0.55 10.10
C ALA A 146 4.17 -2.00 9.63
N ALA A 147 4.87 -2.23 8.50
CA ALA A 147 5.12 -3.56 7.94
C ALA A 147 5.95 -4.45 8.88
N SER A 148 6.95 -3.89 9.58
CA SER A 148 7.77 -4.67 10.54
C SER A 148 7.01 -5.04 11.82
N ARG A 149 6.01 -4.24 12.21
CA ARG A 149 5.11 -4.55 13.34
C ARG A 149 4.08 -5.63 13.02
N LEU A 150 3.77 -5.84 11.74
CA LEU A 150 2.95 -6.95 11.27
C LEU A 150 3.78 -8.25 11.27
N ARG A 151 3.70 -8.98 12.38
CA ARG A 151 4.28 -10.32 12.48
C ARG A 151 3.60 -11.25 11.47
N PRO A 152 4.34 -12.04 10.68
CA PRO A 152 3.74 -13.13 9.94
C PRO A 152 3.11 -14.08 10.96
N ASP A 153 1.83 -14.43 10.78
CA ASP A 153 1.24 -15.50 11.57
C ASP A 153 2.13 -16.73 11.40
N ALA A 154 2.73 -17.21 12.48
CA ALA A 154 3.29 -18.54 12.50
C ALA A 154 2.13 -19.48 12.16
N GLY A 155 2.16 -20.04 10.94
CA GLY A 155 1.22 -21.08 10.54
C GLY A 155 1.16 -22.16 11.61
N PRO A 156 0.03 -22.89 11.75
CA PRO A 156 -0.25 -23.72 12.90
C PRO A 156 0.95 -24.62 13.17
N ALA A 157 1.59 -24.39 14.32
CA ALA A 157 2.69 -25.22 14.80
C ALA A 157 2.20 -26.66 14.72
N ARG A 158 2.81 -27.43 13.81
CA ARG A 158 2.49 -28.83 13.59
C ARG A 158 2.76 -29.51 14.92
N ARG A 159 1.70 -29.75 15.69
CA ARG A 159 1.74 -30.40 17.00
C ARG A 159 2.29 -31.80 16.74
N GLY A 160 3.58 -31.98 17.01
CA GLY A 160 4.21 -33.29 16.99
C GLY A 160 3.45 -34.18 17.97
N LYS A 161 2.74 -35.17 17.42
CA LYS A 161 2.31 -36.33 18.20
C LYS A 161 3.55 -37.20 18.34
N THR A 162 4.09 -37.26 19.54
CA THR A 162 4.89 -38.38 20.05
C THR A 162 4.04 -39.10 21.07
#